data_AF-A0A099TXM3-F1
#
_entry.id   AF-A0A099TXM3-F1
#
_cell.length_a   1.000
_cell.length_b   1.000
_cell.length_c   1.000
_cell.angle_alpha   90.00
_cell.angle_beta   90.00
_cell.angle_gamma   90.00
#
_symmetry.space_group_name_H-M   'P 1'
#
loop_
_entity.id
_entity.type
_entity.pdbx_description
1 polymer ?
#
loop_
_entity_poly.entity_id
_entity_poly.type
_entity_poly.pdbx_seq_one_letter_code
_entity_poly.pdbx_strand_id
1 'polypeptide(L)'
;MSLINEYEILSRSNDIPLAKTAGRFFFEKLLSSFELSSNKEDILALFRDISNKEYQRLLFAKFIGIVNIETSGFCNRKCSYCPVGLHGRHDRSLFMKSEIFNIILENLRLLGFESSISLNGYNEPLLDPNISMHIKG
;
A
#
# COMPACT_ATOMS: atom_id res chain seq x y z
N MET A 1 29.06 7.94 15.77
CA MET A 1 28.42 8.76 14.73
C MET A 1 27.99 7.79 13.64
N SER A 2 26.73 7.35 13.62
CA SER A 2 26.29 6.39 12.59
C SER A 2 26.31 7.10 11.25
N LEU A 3 27.10 6.59 10.31
CA LEU A 3 27.07 7.02 8.93
C LEU A 3 25.66 6.74 8.41
N ILE A 4 24.86 7.79 8.25
CA ILE A 4 23.56 7.68 7.58
C ILE A 4 23.89 7.24 6.15
N ASN A 5 23.36 6.10 5.73
CA ASN A 5 23.63 5.62 4.37
C ASN A 5 23.00 6.58 3.36
N GLU A 6 23.67 6.76 2.21
CA GLU A 6 23.24 7.69 1.15
C GLU A 6 21.79 7.45 0.71
N TYR A 7 21.35 6.19 0.62
CA TYR A 7 19.96 5.85 0.29
C TYR A 7 18.94 6.38 1.31
N GLU A 8 19.32 6.55 2.57
CA GLU A 8 18.43 7.11 3.60
C GLU A 8 18.32 8.62 3.45
N ILE A 9 19.43 9.30 3.11
CA ILE A 9 19.43 10.74 2.81
C ILE A 9 18.54 11.01 1.61
N LEU A 10 18.72 10.24 0.53
CA LEU A 10 17.90 10.34 -0.67
C LEU A 10 16.42 10.12 -0.36
N SER A 11 16.09 9.05 0.38
CA SER A 11 14.69 8.73 0.75
C SER A 11 14.01 9.78 1.63
N ARG A 12 14.78 10.63 2.32
CA ARG A 12 14.30 11.72 3.18
C ARG A 12 14.27 13.07 2.47
N SER A 13 14.70 13.15 1.21
CA SER A 13 14.65 14.40 0.45
C SER A 13 13.21 14.94 0.37
N ASN A 14 13.05 16.26 0.54
CA ASN A 14 11.77 16.93 0.38
C ASN A 14 11.23 16.84 -1.06
N ASP A 15 12.12 16.64 -2.05
CA ASP A 15 11.75 16.58 -3.46
C ASP A 15 11.02 15.29 -3.85
N ILE A 16 11.09 14.25 -3.01
CA ILE A 16 10.36 13.00 -3.25
C ILE A 16 8.86 13.21 -2.95
N PRO A 17 7.92 12.82 -3.82
CA PRO A 17 6.50 12.88 -3.46
C PRO A 17 6.14 12.02 -2.24
N LEU A 18 5.12 12.40 -1.46
CA LEU A 18 4.67 11.61 -0.30
C LEU A 18 4.34 10.16 -0.68
N ALA A 19 3.59 9.95 -1.77
CA ALA A 19 3.28 8.64 -2.34
C ALA A 19 4.51 7.81 -2.82
N LYS A 20 5.69 8.41 -2.91
CA LYS A 20 6.95 7.73 -3.28
C LYS A 20 7.93 7.64 -2.11
N THR A 21 7.56 8.17 -0.95
CA THR A 21 8.41 8.17 0.24
C THR A 21 8.43 6.78 0.86
N ALA A 22 9.63 6.28 1.18
CA ALA A 22 9.77 4.97 1.81
C ALA A 22 8.96 4.92 3.13
N GLY A 23 8.23 3.81 3.35
CA GLY A 23 7.24 3.72 4.44
C GLY A 23 7.77 4.10 5.83
N ARG A 24 9.02 3.76 6.15
CA ARG A 24 9.68 4.13 7.41
C ARG A 24 9.84 5.65 7.63
N PHE A 25 9.79 6.45 6.58
CA PHE A 25 9.88 7.92 6.62
C PHE A 25 8.56 8.61 6.26
N PHE A 26 7.53 7.85 5.85
CA PHE A 26 6.27 8.41 5.38
C PHE A 26 5.59 9.28 6.43
N PHE A 27 5.47 8.81 7.67
CA PHE A 27 4.81 9.56 8.75
C PHE A 27 5.59 10.81 9.14
N GLU A 28 6.93 10.74 9.21
CA GLU A 28 7.78 11.92 9.46
C GLU A 28 7.50 13.01 8.43
N LYS A 29 7.47 12.64 7.15
CA LYS A 29 7.20 13.57 6.05
C LYS A 29 5.75 14.05 6.00
N LEU A 30 4.80 13.19 6.32
CA LEU A 30 3.38 13.54 6.38
C LEU A 30 3.14 14.60 7.47
N LEU A 31 3.75 14.42 8.64
CA LEU A 31 3.63 15.34 9.77
C LEU A 31 4.31 16.69 9.47
N SER A 32 5.52 16.68 8.90
CA SER A 32 6.16 17.94 8.48
C SER A 32 5.33 18.69 7.44
N SER A 33 4.74 17.96 6.49
CA SER A 33 3.82 18.50 5.48
C SER A 33 2.53 19.09 6.07
N PHE A 34 2.07 18.57 7.21
CA PHE A 34 0.90 19.08 7.93
C PHE A 34 1.21 20.41 8.63
N GLU A 35 2.38 20.53 9.24
CA GLU A 35 2.83 21.75 9.95
C GLU A 35 3.11 22.91 8.99
N LEU A 36 3.58 22.62 7.77
CA LEU A 36 3.88 23.60 6.72
C LEU A 36 2.64 24.23 6.04
N SER A 37 1.42 23.99 6.55
CA SER A 37 0.12 24.52 6.12
C SER A 37 -0.35 24.18 4.69
N SER A 38 0.55 23.94 3.74
CA SER A 38 0.24 23.70 2.31
C SER A 38 -0.57 22.43 2.03
N ASN A 39 -0.57 21.45 2.95
CA ASN A 39 -1.27 20.17 2.77
C ASN A 39 -2.31 19.87 3.87
N LYS A 40 -2.57 20.81 4.78
CA LYS A 40 -3.38 20.55 5.98
C LYS A 40 -4.79 20.07 5.64
N GLU A 41 -5.50 20.77 4.76
CA GLU A 41 -6.87 20.41 4.39
C GLU A 41 -6.94 19.08 3.63
N ASP A 42 -5.97 18.83 2.74
CA ASP A 42 -5.88 17.56 2.00
C ASP A 42 -5.66 16.37 2.94
N ILE A 43 -4.83 16.53 3.97
CA ILE A 43 -4.60 15.49 4.98
C ILE A 43 -5.86 15.28 5.82
N LEU A 44 -6.54 16.35 6.23
CA LEU A 44 -7.80 16.24 6.97
C LEU A 44 -8.91 15.59 6.14
N ALA A 45 -8.91 15.79 4.82
CA ALA A 45 -9.86 15.18 3.91
C ALA A 45 -9.73 13.65 3.87
N LEU A 46 -8.55 13.07 4.15
CA LEU A 46 -8.36 11.62 4.22
C LEU A 46 -9.23 10.94 5.30
N PHE A 47 -9.69 11.70 6.29
CA PHE A 47 -10.49 11.22 7.42
C PHE A 47 -11.97 11.62 7.32
N ARG A 48 -12.42 12.06 6.14
CA ARG A 48 -13.80 12.51 5.89
C ARG A 48 -14.36 11.82 4.65
N ASP A 49 -15.69 11.79 4.56
CA ASP A 49 -16.36 11.40 3.32
C ASP A 49 -16.14 12.47 2.24
N ILE A 50 -15.67 12.05 1.07
CA ILE A 50 -15.41 12.94 -0.05
C ILE A 50 -16.36 12.56 -1.19
N SER A 51 -17.30 13.43 -1.57
CA SER A 51 -18.24 13.13 -2.67
C SER A 51 -17.64 13.38 -4.06
N ASN A 52 -16.64 14.26 -4.15
CA ASN A 52 -16.03 14.65 -5.42
C ASN A 52 -14.98 13.60 -5.85
N LYS A 53 -15.27 12.87 -6.94
CA LYS A 53 -14.39 11.81 -7.47
C LYS A 53 -13.02 12.33 -7.94
N GLU A 54 -12.97 13.50 -8.58
CA GLU A 54 -11.69 14.08 -9.00
C GLU A 54 -10.82 14.44 -7.79
N TYR A 55 -11.44 14.96 -6.73
CA TYR A 55 -10.71 15.23 -5.49
C TYR A 55 -10.23 13.94 -4.81
N GLN A 56 -11.04 12.88 -4.79
CA GLN A 56 -10.59 11.56 -4.32
C GLN A 56 -9.37 11.06 -5.12
N ARG A 57 -9.39 11.19 -6.46
CA ARG A 57 -8.25 10.82 -7.32
C ARG A 57 -6.99 11.60 -6.96
N LEU A 58 -7.11 12.92 -6.77
CA LEU A 58 -5.99 13.78 -6.40
C LEU A 58 -5.37 13.38 -5.07
N LEU A 59 -6.19 13.14 -4.04
CA LEU A 59 -5.72 12.70 -2.73
C LEU A 59 -5.08 11.30 -2.80
N PHE A 60 -5.69 10.37 -3.55
CA PHE A 60 -5.12 9.04 -3.77
C PHE A 60 -3.71 9.14 -4.36
N ALA A 61 -3.55 9.86 -5.47
CA ALA A 61 -2.25 10.03 -6.14
C ALA A 61 -1.20 10.72 -5.25
N LYS A 62 -1.64 11.60 -4.34
CA LYS A 62 -0.76 12.37 -3.46
C LYS A 62 -0.25 11.56 -2.27
N PHE A 63 -1.10 10.77 -1.63
CA PHE A 63 -0.80 10.14 -0.34
C PHE A 63 -0.63 8.63 -0.39
N ILE A 64 -1.19 7.93 -1.38
CA ILE A 64 -1.12 6.47 -1.42
C ILE A 64 0.15 6.03 -2.16
N GLY A 65 1.07 5.42 -1.43
CA GLY A 65 2.32 4.89 -1.98
C GLY A 65 2.40 3.38 -2.06
N ILE A 66 1.54 2.65 -1.37
CA ILE A 66 1.54 1.19 -1.37
C ILE A 66 0.09 0.70 -1.38
N VAL A 67 -0.21 -0.23 -2.29
CA VAL A 67 -1.47 -0.97 -2.32
C VAL A 67 -1.17 -2.44 -1.98
N ASN A 68 -1.70 -2.91 -0.86
CA ASN A 68 -1.57 -4.30 -0.44
C ASN A 68 -2.81 -5.08 -0.87
N ILE A 69 -2.62 -6.17 -1.62
CA ILE A 69 -3.68 -7.01 -2.18
C ILE A 69 -3.49 -8.44 -1.66
N GLU A 70 -4.35 -8.86 -0.73
CA GLU A 70 -4.34 -10.23 -0.20
C GLU A 70 -5.05 -11.17 -1.21
N THR A 71 -4.27 -11.88 -2.04
CA THR A 71 -4.82 -12.75 -3.11
C THR A 71 -5.27 -14.13 -2.61
N SER A 72 -4.89 -14.52 -1.39
CA SER A 72 -5.35 -15.74 -0.73
C SER A 72 -5.54 -15.49 0.76
N GLY A 73 -6.41 -16.24 1.42
CA GLY A 73 -6.61 -16.15 2.87
C GLY A 73 -5.69 -17.06 3.70
N PHE A 74 -4.69 -17.68 3.07
CA PHE A 74 -3.91 -18.78 3.65
C PHE A 74 -2.43 -18.44 3.81
N CYS A 75 -1.86 -18.90 4.93
CA CYS A 75 -0.42 -18.92 5.18
C CYS A 75 -0.03 -20.31 5.70
N ASN A 76 1.09 -20.86 5.22
CA ASN A 76 1.63 -22.13 5.69
C ASN A 76 2.39 -22.04 7.03
N ARG A 77 2.48 -20.84 7.63
CA ARG A 77 3.12 -20.60 8.93
C ARG A 77 2.09 -20.24 10.01
N LYS A 78 2.44 -20.50 11.26
CA LYS A 78 1.69 -20.11 12.46
C LYS A 78 2.59 -19.29 13.39
N CYS A 79 2.95 -18.09 12.93
CA CYS A 79 3.79 -17.19 13.73
C CYS A 79 3.06 -16.76 15.01
N SER A 80 3.76 -16.72 16.14
CA SER A 80 3.19 -16.40 17.47
C SER A 80 2.62 -14.98 17.57
N TYR A 81 3.06 -14.08 16.68
CA TYR A 81 2.61 -12.69 16.61
C TYR A 81 1.54 -12.45 15.53
N CYS A 82 1.21 -13.46 14.71
CA CYS A 82 0.30 -13.27 13.58
C CYS A 82 -1.15 -13.63 13.97
N PRO A 83 -2.14 -12.75 13.68
CA PRO A 83 -3.55 -13.04 13.92
C PRO A 83 -4.02 -14.35 13.27
N VAL A 84 -3.53 -14.68 12.07
CA VAL A 84 -3.86 -15.95 11.40
C VAL A 84 -3.31 -17.17 12.15
N GLY A 85 -2.14 -17.05 12.78
CA GLY A 85 -1.57 -18.10 13.63
C GLY A 85 -2.33 -18.29 14.94
N LEU A 86 -2.84 -17.19 15.52
CA LEU A 86 -3.55 -17.18 16.80
C LEU A 86 -5.04 -17.57 16.68
N HIS A 87 -5.71 -17.11 15.63
CA HIS A 87 -7.17 -17.23 15.46
C HIS A 87 -7.60 -18.16 14.32
N GLY A 88 -6.66 -18.67 13.52
CA GLY A 88 -6.91 -19.83 12.68
C GLY A 88 -7.64 -19.57 11.36
N ARG A 89 -7.22 -18.56 10.57
CA ARG A 89 -7.65 -18.44 9.16
C ARG A 89 -6.88 -19.50 8.33
N HIS A 90 -7.44 -20.69 8.22
CA HIS A 90 -6.77 -21.84 7.59
C HIS A 90 -7.48 -22.36 6.33
N ASP A 91 -8.51 -21.66 5.87
CA ASP A 91 -9.22 -22.06 4.67
C ASP A 91 -8.37 -21.80 3.42
N ARG A 92 -7.86 -22.90 2.86
CA ARG A 92 -7.03 -22.93 1.66
C ARG A 92 -7.83 -22.71 0.39
N SER A 93 -9.16 -22.64 0.45
CA SER A 93 -10.02 -22.38 -0.71
C SER A 93 -10.30 -20.89 -0.94
N LEU A 94 -9.92 -20.03 0.02
CA LEU A 94 -10.10 -18.59 -0.07
C LEU A 94 -9.05 -17.98 -1.00
N PHE A 95 -9.39 -17.87 -2.28
CA PHE A 95 -8.62 -17.15 -3.28
C PHE A 95 -9.41 -15.95 -3.81
N MET A 96 -8.69 -14.88 -4.14
CA MET A 96 -9.23 -13.78 -4.90
C MET A 96 -9.57 -14.26 -6.31
N LYS A 97 -10.76 -13.91 -6.79
CA LYS A 97 -11.15 -14.15 -8.17
C LYS A 97 -10.29 -13.28 -9.11
N SER A 98 -9.79 -13.85 -10.20
CA SER A 98 -8.92 -13.14 -11.15
C SER A 98 -9.59 -11.90 -11.74
N GLU A 99 -10.91 -11.91 -11.91
CA GLU A 99 -11.68 -10.75 -12.39
C GLU A 99 -11.58 -9.57 -11.43
N ILE A 100 -11.61 -9.83 -10.11
CA ILE A 100 -11.48 -8.77 -9.09
C ILE A 100 -10.07 -8.20 -9.11
N PHE A 101 -9.05 -9.06 -9.20
CA PHE A 101 -7.67 -8.62 -9.31
C PHE A 101 -7.46 -7.70 -10.53
N ASN A 102 -7.98 -8.10 -11.69
CA ASN A 102 -7.88 -7.32 -12.93
C ASN A 102 -8.63 -5.99 -12.84
N ILE A 103 -9.81 -5.94 -12.19
CA ILE A 103 -10.54 -4.69 -11.93
C ILE A 103 -9.71 -3.76 -11.04
N ILE A 104 -9.04 -4.28 -10.01
CA ILE A 104 -8.17 -3.46 -9.15
C ILE A 104 -7.02 -2.88 -9.97
N LEU A 105 -6.32 -3.70 -10.77
CA LEU A 105 -5.23 -3.25 -11.62
C LEU A 105 -5.68 -2.21 -12.64
N GLU A 106 -6.82 -2.41 -13.29
CA GLU A 106 -7.35 -1.46 -14.26
C GLU A 106 -7.71 -0.13 -13.59
N ASN A 107 -8.31 -0.15 -12.40
CA ASN A 107 -8.58 1.07 -11.64
C ASN A 107 -7.29 1.80 -11.24
N LEU A 108 -6.26 1.07 -10.78
CA LEU A 108 -4.95 1.66 -10.47
C LEU A 108 -4.29 2.25 -11.72
N ARG A 109 -4.38 1.56 -12.87
CA ARG A 109 -3.90 2.07 -14.16
C ARG A 109 -4.62 3.35 -14.57
N LEU A 110 -5.95 3.37 -14.48
CA LEU A 110 -6.75 4.57 -14.76
C LEU A 110 -6.43 5.72 -13.81
N LEU A 111 -6.04 5.43 -12.57
CA LEU A 111 -5.57 6.41 -11.59
C LEU A 111 -4.17 6.97 -11.90
N GLY A 112 -3.43 6.36 -12.84
CA GLY A 112 -2.02 6.67 -13.06
C GLY A 112 -1.15 6.28 -11.86
N PHE A 113 -1.58 5.25 -11.10
CA PHE A 113 -0.83 4.78 -9.94
C PHE A 113 0.50 4.18 -10.40
N GLU A 114 1.58 4.76 -9.91
CA GLU A 114 2.94 4.41 -10.33
C GLU A 114 3.81 4.07 -9.11
N SER A 115 3.26 3.41 -8.11
CA SER A 115 4.00 3.08 -6.89
C SER A 115 3.92 1.58 -6.59
N SER A 116 4.18 1.17 -5.36
CA SER A 116 4.33 -0.24 -5.02
C SER A 116 2.98 -0.95 -4.89
N ILE A 117 2.88 -2.13 -5.51
CA ILE A 117 1.82 -3.12 -5.23
C ILE A 117 2.47 -4.27 -4.48
N SER A 118 1.87 -4.68 -3.37
CA SER A 118 2.30 -5.85 -2.61
C SER A 118 1.19 -6.89 -2.57
N LEU A 119 1.54 -8.17 -2.72
CA LEU A 119 0.57 -9.27 -2.71
C LEU A 119 0.47 -9.95 -1.33
N ASN A 120 1.02 -9.29 -0.31
CA ASN A 120 1.03 -9.75 1.05
C ASN A 120 0.06 -8.98 1.96
N GLY A 121 -0.39 -9.67 3.00
CA GLY A 121 -1.16 -9.14 4.11
C GLY A 121 -0.97 -10.09 5.28
N TYR A 122 -1.92 -11.00 5.48
CA TYR A 122 -1.78 -12.10 6.42
C TYR A 122 -1.61 -13.47 5.74
N ASN A 123 -1.38 -13.46 4.44
CA ASN A 123 -1.19 -14.63 3.58
C ASN A 123 0.29 -14.91 3.26
N GLU A 124 0.55 -16.12 2.75
CA GLU A 124 1.79 -16.44 2.03
C GLU A 124 1.50 -16.34 0.51
N PRO A 125 1.95 -15.28 -0.18
CA PRO A 125 1.58 -15.02 -1.58
C PRO A 125 1.99 -16.14 -2.53
N LEU A 126 3.09 -16.84 -2.26
CA LEU A 126 3.59 -17.92 -3.12
C LEU A 126 2.74 -19.19 -3.07
N LEU A 127 1.74 -19.26 -2.18
CA LEU A 127 0.77 -20.37 -2.13
C LEU A 127 -0.48 -20.11 -2.97
N ASP A 128 -0.62 -18.92 -3.55
CA ASP A 128 -1.65 -18.66 -4.55
C ASP A 128 -1.28 -19.36 -5.87
N PRO A 129 -2.07 -20.34 -6.35
CA PRO A 129 -1.78 -21.04 -7.59
C PRO A 129 -1.76 -20.12 -8.82
N ASN A 130 -2.42 -18.96 -8.73
CA ASN A 130 -2.51 -17.97 -9.81
C ASN A 130 -1.47 -16.84 -9.67
N ILE A 131 -0.54 -16.92 -8.70
CA ILE A 131 0.47 -15.87 -8.46
C ILE A 131 1.23 -15.48 -9.73
N SER A 132 1.57 -16.46 -10.57
CA SER A 132 2.28 -16.22 -11.83
C SER A 132 1.44 -15.42 -12.83
N MET A 133 0.11 -15.56 -12.83
CA MET A 133 -0.79 -14.76 -13.66
C MET A 133 -0.91 -13.34 -13.12
N HIS A 134 -0.91 -13.17 -11.80
CA HIS A 134 -0.99 -11.86 -11.14
C HIS A 134 0.22 -10.96 -11.40
N ILE A 135 1.41 -11.52 -11.61
CA ILE A 135 2.67 -10.76 -11.78
C ILE A 135 3.12 -10.58 -13.23
N LYS A 136 2.55 -11.33 -14.19
CA LYS A 136 3.01 -11.38 -15.59
C LYS A 136 2.50 -10.23 -16.48
N GLY A 137 2.01 -9.14 -15.88
CA GLY A 137 1.47 -7.98 -16.59
C GLY A 137 2.33 -7.49 -17.74
#